data_AF-A0A3R7TTT6-F1
#
_entry.id   AF-A0A3R7TTT6-F1
#
_cell.length_a   1.000
_cell.length_b   1.000
_cell.length_c   1.000
_cell.angle_alpha   90.00
_cell.angle_beta   90.00
_cell.angle_gamma   90.00
#
_symmetry.space_group_name_H-M   'P 1'
#
loop_
_entity.id
_entity.type
_entity.pdbx_description
1 polymer ?
#
loop_
_entity_poly.entity_id
_entity_poly.type
_entity_poly.pdbx_seq_one_letter_code
_entity_poly.pdbx_strand_id
1 'polypeptide(L)'
;MSEGEETSDSNPNQLAEMPFRLHDINLKFELSNIHAVLKPVDKVRKEIKFITLLAYSEWGRELVTALIVGTFAFILGSLSAEIFSGGNPDAVGLEGLKNVGSFSFFQMLLSIIAWVWFGYLILTKFPVMRIHSISLLLMWNGMMFLQVLFHEKNTQFPTNMVLSDMMSGVLIILVILFFTYFFWKAVIETRDLHVQIHHVHEDVRVMEKEMREHSLVGWGSLLVFWLMTTFYSSWSGIHYIAQRTEPNSFYYIMHIISGLLIVPVFMLLIWYPQRMLGSDARISTTAAITAEIEMKQGGLVIEQTAKCPECEESVELKRETDGQISVPCPSESCVSVFGIIGTACNICKKKFPSRFECKSCGINSPYIDCVPDMEAW
;
A
#
# COMPACT_ATOMS: atom_id res chain seq x y z
N MET A 1 42.26 -33.67 -27.64
CA MET A 1 42.30 -32.23 -27.97
C MET A 1 40.87 -31.75 -27.86
N SER A 2 40.55 -31.15 -26.73
CA SER A 2 39.25 -30.56 -26.43
C SER A 2 39.31 -29.07 -26.73
N GLU A 3 38.42 -28.59 -27.57
CA GLU A 3 37.96 -27.21 -27.57
C GLU A 3 36.47 -27.24 -27.85
N GLY A 4 35.73 -26.44 -27.10
CA GLY A 4 34.27 -26.41 -27.08
C GLY A 4 33.79 -25.79 -25.78
N GLU A 5 34.29 -24.59 -25.50
CA GLU A 5 33.93 -23.72 -24.39
C GLU A 5 32.53 -23.14 -24.69
N GLU A 6 31.48 -23.69 -24.05
CA GLU A 6 30.17 -23.04 -24.03
C GLU A 6 30.11 -22.09 -22.84
N THR A 7 30.31 -20.82 -23.16
CA THR A 7 30.08 -19.65 -22.32
C THR A 7 28.64 -19.67 -21.80
N SER A 8 28.51 -19.73 -20.47
CA SER A 8 27.26 -19.49 -19.76
C SER A 8 26.77 -18.07 -20.05
N ASP A 9 25.74 -17.98 -20.87
CA ASP A 9 25.02 -16.75 -21.17
C ASP A 9 24.32 -16.26 -19.89
N SER A 10 24.94 -15.32 -19.19
CA SER A 10 24.42 -14.72 -17.97
C SER A 10 23.33 -13.71 -18.33
N ASN A 11 22.09 -14.20 -18.41
CA ASN A 11 20.91 -13.38 -18.57
C ASN A 11 20.54 -12.77 -17.19
N PRO A 12 20.63 -11.44 -16.97
CA PRO A 12 20.48 -10.83 -15.65
C PRO A 12 19.02 -10.77 -15.13
N ASN A 13 18.06 -11.33 -15.87
CA ASN A 13 16.63 -11.31 -15.55
C ASN A 13 16.03 -12.68 -15.18
N GLN A 14 16.85 -13.68 -14.85
CA GLN A 14 16.31 -14.86 -14.16
C GLN A 14 15.96 -14.46 -12.73
N LEU A 15 14.67 -14.41 -12.41
CA LEU A 15 14.15 -14.45 -11.03
C LEU A 15 15.03 -15.42 -10.24
N ALA A 16 15.81 -14.91 -9.29
CA ALA A 16 16.72 -15.72 -8.50
C ALA A 16 15.95 -16.91 -7.95
N GLU A 17 16.30 -18.11 -8.44
CA GLU A 17 15.58 -19.34 -8.15
C GLU A 17 15.47 -19.48 -6.63
N MET A 18 14.24 -19.66 -6.13
CA MET A 18 14.00 -19.71 -4.69
C MET A 18 14.84 -20.85 -4.09
N PRO A 19 15.56 -20.62 -2.98
CA PRO A 19 16.46 -21.62 -2.41
C PRO A 19 15.74 -22.90 -1.96
N PHE A 20 14.43 -22.81 -1.71
CA PHE A 20 13.52 -23.91 -1.41
C PHE A 20 12.08 -23.47 -1.69
N ARG A 21 11.18 -24.43 -1.92
CA ARG A 21 9.76 -24.15 -2.20
C ARG A 21 8.90 -24.26 -0.95
N LEU A 22 7.72 -23.64 -0.97
CA LEU A 22 6.80 -23.68 0.17
C LEU A 22 6.26 -25.09 0.40
N HIS A 23 6.03 -25.87 -0.67
CA HIS A 23 5.54 -27.25 -0.51
C HIS A 23 6.52 -28.14 0.26
N ASP A 24 7.84 -27.92 0.13
CA ASP A 24 8.90 -28.71 0.76
C ASP A 24 8.99 -28.52 2.29
N ILE A 25 8.37 -27.46 2.82
CA ILE A 25 8.44 -27.16 4.25
C ILE A 25 7.54 -28.11 5.04
N ASN A 26 8.16 -28.96 5.87
CA ASN A 26 7.44 -29.83 6.79
C ASN A 26 7.45 -29.29 8.23
N LEU A 27 6.34 -29.46 8.94
CA LEU A 27 6.22 -29.17 10.36
C LEU A 27 6.65 -30.40 11.18
N LYS A 28 7.34 -30.18 12.30
CA LYS A 28 7.70 -31.27 13.22
C LYS A 28 6.47 -31.86 13.93
N PHE A 29 5.45 -31.03 14.11
CA PHE A 29 4.21 -31.40 14.79
C PHE A 29 3.04 -30.66 14.14
N GLU A 30 2.06 -31.43 13.68
CA GLU A 30 0.80 -30.92 13.14
C GLU A 30 -0.29 -30.97 14.20
N LEU A 31 -0.92 -29.83 14.45
CA LEU A 31 -2.04 -29.68 15.37
C LEU A 31 -3.32 -30.33 14.82
N SER A 32 -3.38 -30.54 13.50
CA SER A 32 -4.40 -31.32 12.79
C SER A 32 -4.58 -32.73 13.36
N ASN A 33 -3.50 -33.31 13.92
CA ASN A 33 -3.51 -34.63 14.57
C ASN A 33 -4.31 -34.63 15.88
N ILE A 34 -4.45 -33.47 16.53
CA ILE A 34 -5.28 -33.31 17.74
C ILE A 34 -6.74 -33.11 17.33
N HIS A 35 -7.00 -32.16 16.42
CA HIS A 35 -8.35 -31.89 15.94
C HIS A 35 -8.34 -31.23 14.55
N ALA A 36 -9.24 -31.66 13.65
CA ALA A 36 -9.30 -31.19 12.26
C ALA A 36 -9.52 -29.67 12.12
N VAL A 37 -10.15 -29.04 13.11
CA VAL A 37 -10.37 -27.58 13.18
C VAL A 37 -9.06 -26.79 13.20
N LEU A 38 -7.94 -27.38 13.63
CA LEU A 38 -6.64 -26.71 13.74
C LEU A 38 -5.83 -26.74 12.42
N LYS A 39 -6.35 -27.36 11.36
CA LYS A 39 -5.70 -27.40 10.03
C LYS A 39 -5.31 -26.01 9.48
N PRO A 40 -6.12 -24.94 9.62
CA PRO A 40 -5.72 -23.60 9.19
C PRO A 40 -4.52 -23.05 9.98
N VAL A 41 -4.41 -23.41 11.26
CA VAL A 41 -3.29 -22.98 12.14
C VAL A 41 -1.99 -23.61 11.68
N ASP A 42 -2.01 -24.90 11.31
CA ASP A 42 -0.83 -25.55 10.74
C ASP A 42 -0.40 -24.93 9.40
N LYS A 43 -1.36 -24.54 8.55
CA LYS A 43 -1.05 -23.79 7.32
C LYS A 43 -0.32 -22.48 7.63
N VAL A 44 -0.85 -21.68 8.56
CA VAL A 44 -0.20 -20.43 9.01
C VAL A 44 1.20 -20.70 9.55
N ARG A 45 1.37 -21.70 10.41
CA ARG A 45 2.69 -22.05 10.99
C ARG A 45 3.70 -22.47 9.92
N LYS A 46 3.28 -23.25 8.93
CA LYS A 46 4.11 -23.68 7.80
C LYS A 46 4.58 -22.47 7.00
N GLU A 47 3.69 -21.54 6.67
CA GLU A 47 4.03 -20.33 5.92
C GLU A 47 4.89 -19.36 6.73
N ILE A 48 4.64 -19.15 8.03
CA ILE A 48 5.52 -18.34 8.88
C ILE A 48 6.93 -18.95 8.94
N LYS A 49 7.03 -20.28 9.08
CA LYS A 49 8.32 -20.98 9.05
C LYS A 49 9.03 -20.78 7.71
N PHE A 50 8.31 -20.85 6.60
CA PHE A 50 8.85 -20.56 5.27
C PHE A 50 9.38 -19.13 5.18
N ILE A 51 8.57 -18.12 5.54
CA ILE A 51 8.95 -16.70 5.51
C ILE A 51 10.21 -16.43 6.34
N THR A 52 10.27 -16.98 7.55
CA THR A 52 11.39 -16.78 8.48
C THR A 52 12.67 -17.45 8.02
N LEU A 53 12.59 -18.68 7.50
CA LEU A 53 13.76 -19.36 6.92
C LEU A 53 14.27 -18.62 5.68
N LEU A 54 13.35 -18.14 4.84
CA LEU A 54 13.70 -17.40 3.62
C LEU A 54 14.36 -16.07 3.98
N ALA A 55 13.85 -15.37 4.99
CA ALA A 55 14.46 -14.17 5.53
C ALA A 55 15.89 -14.46 6.04
N TYR A 56 16.08 -15.55 6.79
CA TYR A 56 17.41 -15.92 7.28
C TYR A 56 18.40 -16.23 6.16
N SER A 57 17.95 -16.84 5.05
CA SER A 57 18.82 -17.14 3.91
C SER A 57 19.15 -15.92 3.05
N GLU A 58 18.21 -14.98 2.90
CA GLU A 58 18.33 -13.89 1.93
C GLU A 58 18.67 -12.52 2.55
N TRP A 59 18.50 -12.35 3.87
CA TRP A 59 18.78 -11.06 4.51
C TRP A 59 20.28 -10.77 4.52
N GLY A 60 20.70 -9.96 3.54
CA GLY A 60 22.05 -9.45 3.42
C GLY A 60 22.40 -8.40 4.49
N ARG A 61 23.66 -7.99 4.49
CA ARG A 61 24.22 -7.00 5.43
C ARG A 61 23.41 -5.71 5.49
N GLU A 62 22.86 -5.28 4.36
CA GLU A 62 22.10 -4.03 4.27
C GLU A 62 20.77 -4.09 5.03
N LEU A 63 20.03 -5.20 4.91
CA LEU A 63 18.77 -5.42 5.62
C LEU A 63 19.02 -5.57 7.13
N VAL A 64 20.08 -6.29 7.50
CA VAL A 64 20.49 -6.40 8.90
C VAL A 64 20.90 -5.03 9.47
N THR A 65 21.58 -4.20 8.68
CA THR A 65 21.92 -2.82 9.10
C THR A 65 20.66 -1.99 9.34
N ALA A 66 19.68 -2.07 8.44
CA ALA A 66 18.40 -1.39 8.64
C ALA A 66 17.69 -1.87 9.91
N LEU A 67 17.68 -3.19 10.18
CA LEU A 67 17.11 -3.75 11.40
C LEU A 67 17.79 -3.19 12.66
N ILE A 68 19.12 -3.18 12.67
CA ILE A 68 19.90 -2.66 13.80
C ILE A 68 19.62 -1.18 14.02
N VAL A 69 19.61 -0.37 12.95
CA VAL A 69 19.30 1.06 13.02
C VAL A 69 17.91 1.29 13.59
N GLY A 70 16.88 0.59 13.10
CA GLY A 70 15.50 0.74 13.60
C GLY A 70 15.35 0.31 15.06
N THR A 71 16.01 -0.79 15.42
CA THR A 71 16.03 -1.28 16.81
C THR A 71 16.73 -0.28 17.74
N PHE A 72 17.86 0.27 17.30
CA PHE A 72 18.60 1.29 18.06
C PHE A 72 17.81 2.59 18.20
N ALA A 73 17.12 3.03 17.14
CA ALA A 73 16.22 4.18 17.18
C ALA A 73 15.11 4.00 18.22
N PHE A 74 14.49 2.81 18.26
CA PHE A 74 13.49 2.48 19.27
C PHE A 74 14.06 2.51 20.70
N ILE A 75 15.21 1.86 20.92
CA ILE A 75 15.86 1.81 22.24
C ILE A 75 16.21 3.22 22.73
N LEU A 76 16.82 4.03 21.87
CA LEU A 76 17.16 5.41 22.20
C LEU A 76 15.91 6.25 22.51
N GLY A 77 14.81 6.06 21.78
CA GLY A 77 13.56 6.77 22.06
C GLY A 77 12.88 6.35 23.36
N SER A 78 12.97 5.07 23.71
CA SER A 78 12.21 4.48 24.82
C SER A 78 12.96 4.49 26.16
N LEU A 79 14.29 4.39 26.16
CA LEU A 79 15.12 4.34 27.38
C LEU A 79 15.59 5.73 27.85
N SER A 80 14.69 6.66 28.16
CA SER A 80 15.05 8.01 28.63
C SER A 80 15.00 8.13 30.15
N ALA A 81 15.97 8.85 30.74
CA ALA A 81 15.97 9.17 32.17
C ALA A 81 14.73 9.97 32.63
N GLU A 82 14.17 10.79 31.74
CA GLU A 82 12.90 11.51 32.01
C GLU A 82 11.70 10.56 32.10
N ILE A 83 11.73 9.46 31.36
CA ILE A 83 10.66 8.46 31.39
C ILE A 83 10.75 7.63 32.68
N PHE A 84 11.98 7.36 33.16
CA PHE A 84 12.20 6.68 34.43
C PHE A 84 11.82 7.53 35.64
N SER A 85 12.05 8.84 35.60
CA SER A 85 11.71 9.76 36.69
C SER A 85 10.22 10.13 36.73
N GLY A 86 9.45 9.80 35.68
CA GLY A 86 8.04 10.20 35.53
C GLY A 86 7.84 11.63 35.02
N GLY A 87 8.93 12.41 34.88
CA GLY A 87 8.91 13.80 34.43
C GLY A 87 8.15 14.77 35.35
N ASN A 88 8.11 16.04 34.97
CA ASN A 88 7.28 17.05 35.63
C ASN A 88 5.97 17.26 34.84
N PRO A 89 4.79 16.92 35.39
CA PRO A 89 3.52 17.04 34.68
C PRO A 89 3.08 18.50 34.44
N ASP A 90 3.64 19.45 35.18
CA ASP A 90 3.28 20.87 35.06
C ASP A 90 4.05 21.56 33.91
N ALA A 91 5.15 20.96 33.45
CA ALA A 91 5.98 21.49 32.36
C ALA A 91 5.61 20.80 31.04
N VAL A 92 4.75 21.44 30.25
CA VAL A 92 4.27 20.90 28.95
C VAL A 92 4.77 21.72 27.75
N GLY A 93 4.75 21.13 26.57
CA GLY A 93 5.10 21.80 25.31
C GLY A 93 6.56 22.25 25.24
N LEU A 94 6.78 23.47 24.71
CA LEU A 94 8.13 24.05 24.56
C LEU A 94 8.82 24.31 25.90
N GLU A 95 8.05 24.58 26.95
CA GLU A 95 8.57 24.78 28.30
C GLU A 95 9.03 23.45 28.91
N GLY A 96 8.21 22.40 28.76
CA GLY A 96 8.60 21.03 29.09
C GLY A 96 9.89 20.61 28.38
N LEU A 97 10.01 20.88 27.08
CA LEU A 97 11.19 20.52 26.29
C LEU A 97 12.47 21.22 26.76
N LYS A 98 12.38 22.46 27.26
CA LYS A 98 13.52 23.20 27.82
C LYS A 98 13.97 22.67 29.18
N ASN A 99 13.05 22.06 29.92
CA ASN A 99 13.30 21.53 31.25
C ASN A 99 13.86 20.09 31.24
N VAL A 100 13.90 19.45 30.07
CA VAL A 100 14.49 18.11 29.89
C VAL A 100 16.01 18.17 30.12
N GLY A 101 16.56 17.20 30.86
CA GLY A 101 18.00 17.09 31.05
C GLY A 101 18.76 16.99 29.72
N SER A 102 19.93 17.64 29.62
CA SER A 102 20.69 17.75 28.37
C SER A 102 21.02 16.40 27.72
N PHE A 103 21.27 15.37 28.53
CA PHE A 103 21.51 14.01 28.04
C PHE A 103 20.25 13.40 27.39
N SER A 104 19.11 13.46 28.07
CA SER A 104 17.82 12.98 27.57
C SER A 104 17.39 13.73 26.30
N PHE A 105 17.65 15.04 26.24
CA PHE A 105 17.41 15.85 25.04
C PHE A 105 18.27 15.39 23.86
N PHE A 106 19.57 15.18 24.07
CA PHE A 106 20.47 14.68 23.02
C PHE A 106 20.07 13.27 22.54
N GLN A 107 19.71 12.39 23.47
CA GLN A 107 19.23 11.05 23.17
C GLN A 107 17.94 11.06 22.33
N MET A 108 16.98 11.93 22.66
CA MET A 108 15.75 12.11 21.89
C MET A 108 16.05 12.60 20.47
N LEU A 109 16.95 13.58 20.31
CA LEU A 109 17.34 14.07 18.98
C LEU A 109 18.01 12.97 18.15
N LEU A 110 18.89 12.19 18.76
CA LEU A 110 19.58 11.08 18.10
C LEU A 110 18.59 9.98 17.67
N SER A 111 17.59 9.69 18.51
CA SER A 111 16.49 8.78 18.17
C SER A 111 15.72 9.25 16.93
N ILE A 112 15.36 10.54 16.86
CA ILE A 112 14.65 11.11 15.69
C ILE A 112 15.50 10.96 14.42
N ILE A 113 16.78 11.30 14.48
CA ILE A 113 17.69 11.16 13.34
C ILE A 113 17.79 9.68 12.91
N ALA A 114 17.90 8.76 13.88
CA ALA A 114 17.96 7.32 13.60
C ALA A 114 16.65 6.79 12.98
N TRP A 115 15.48 7.29 13.39
CA TRP A 115 14.19 6.96 12.78
C TRP A 115 14.08 7.48 11.34
N VAL A 116 14.53 8.71 11.07
CA VAL A 116 14.58 9.25 9.70
C VAL A 116 15.51 8.43 8.83
N TRP A 117 16.68 8.05 9.35
CA TRP A 117 17.63 7.20 8.65
C TRP A 117 17.07 5.79 8.40
N PHE A 118 16.39 5.19 9.38
CA PHE A 118 15.68 3.91 9.20
C PHE A 118 14.62 4.01 8.10
N GLY A 119 13.79 5.07 8.13
CA GLY A 119 12.80 5.33 7.08
C GLY A 119 13.44 5.44 5.71
N TYR A 120 14.55 6.17 5.58
CA TYR A 120 15.31 6.27 4.34
C TYR A 120 15.82 4.90 3.83
N LEU A 121 16.38 4.07 4.72
CA LEU A 121 16.84 2.73 4.37
C LEU A 121 15.69 1.84 3.86
N ILE A 122 14.54 1.87 4.54
CA ILE A 122 13.35 1.11 4.13
C ILE A 122 12.86 1.58 2.76
N LEU A 123 12.75 2.89 2.53
CA LEU A 123 12.24 3.43 1.27
C LEU A 123 13.18 3.17 0.09
N THR A 124 14.49 3.19 0.31
CA THR A 124 15.47 2.92 -0.75
C THR A 124 15.55 1.45 -1.10
N LYS A 125 15.51 0.56 -0.10
CA LYS A 125 15.59 -0.90 -0.30
C LYS A 125 14.28 -1.52 -0.76
N PHE A 126 13.16 -0.87 -0.45
CA PHE A 126 11.84 -1.40 -0.77
C PHE A 126 11.02 -0.52 -1.73
N PRO A 127 11.45 -0.34 -3.01
CA PRO A 127 10.80 0.56 -3.96
C PRO A 127 9.32 0.24 -4.23
N VAL A 128 9.00 -1.05 -4.39
CA VAL A 128 7.63 -1.54 -4.66
C VAL A 128 6.69 -1.26 -3.49
N MET A 129 7.22 -1.30 -2.27
CA MET A 129 6.46 -1.13 -1.03
C MET A 129 6.58 0.27 -0.42
N ARG A 130 7.18 1.26 -1.11
CA ARG A 130 7.47 2.59 -0.55
C ARG A 130 6.26 3.25 0.13
N ILE A 131 5.15 3.39 -0.61
CA ILE A 131 3.96 4.07 -0.11
C ILE A 131 3.38 3.33 1.10
N HIS A 132 3.25 2.00 1.00
CA HIS A 132 2.73 1.17 2.08
C HIS A 132 3.62 1.15 3.32
N SER A 133 4.94 1.26 3.14
CA SER A 133 5.91 1.36 4.25
C SER A 133 5.71 2.66 5.04
N ILE A 134 5.50 3.79 4.35
CA ILE A 134 5.17 5.08 4.99
C ILE A 134 3.84 4.96 5.72
N SER A 135 2.82 4.40 5.08
CA SER A 135 1.50 4.20 5.70
C SER A 135 1.59 3.37 6.98
N LEU A 136 2.37 2.28 7.00
CA LEU A 136 2.57 1.46 8.19
C LEU A 136 3.30 2.22 9.31
N LEU A 137 4.31 3.04 8.99
CA LEU A 137 4.98 3.90 9.99
C LEU A 137 4.03 4.96 10.55
N LEU A 138 3.20 5.57 9.71
CA LEU A 138 2.17 6.52 10.15
C LEU A 138 1.11 5.84 11.01
N MET A 139 0.69 4.62 10.66
CA MET A 139 -0.23 3.83 11.46
C MET A 139 0.36 3.48 12.82
N TRP A 140 1.65 3.11 12.90
CA TRP A 140 2.31 2.86 14.18
C TRP A 140 2.27 4.12 15.07
N ASN A 141 2.61 5.28 14.52
CA ASN A 141 2.49 6.54 15.26
C ASN A 141 1.03 6.89 15.62
N GLY A 142 0.09 6.59 14.73
CA GLY A 142 -1.35 6.73 14.98
C GLY A 142 -1.83 5.83 16.13
N MET A 143 -1.27 4.62 16.26
CA MET A 143 -1.53 3.71 17.39
C MET A 143 -0.98 4.25 18.71
N MET A 144 0.18 4.92 18.71
CA MET A 144 0.62 5.65 19.90
C MET A 144 -0.34 6.80 20.22
N PHE A 145 -0.66 7.63 19.23
CA PHE A 145 -1.49 8.81 19.44
C PHE A 145 -2.91 8.47 19.93
N LEU A 146 -3.56 7.43 19.38
CA LEU A 146 -4.89 7.02 19.84
C LEU A 146 -4.87 6.57 21.31
N GLN A 147 -3.80 5.92 21.75
CA GLN A 147 -3.68 5.45 23.12
C GLN A 147 -3.53 6.62 24.10
N VAL A 148 -2.92 7.73 23.68
CA VAL A 148 -2.88 8.98 24.46
C VAL A 148 -4.31 9.49 24.66
N LEU A 149 -5.12 9.52 23.60
CA LEU A 149 -6.52 9.98 23.67
C LEU A 149 -7.37 9.09 24.58
N PHE A 150 -7.14 7.77 24.60
CA PHE A 150 -7.84 6.88 25.52
C PHE A 150 -7.46 7.11 26.99
N HIS A 151 -6.20 7.45 27.27
CA HIS A 151 -5.71 7.63 28.63
C HIS A 151 -5.80 9.06 29.16
N GLU A 152 -6.01 10.06 28.30
CA GLU A 152 -6.07 11.48 28.69
C GLU A 152 -7.09 11.73 29.81
N LYS A 153 -8.29 11.17 29.65
CA LYS A 153 -9.38 11.28 30.63
C LYS A 153 -9.59 10.02 31.47
N ASN A 154 -9.03 8.89 31.03
CA ASN A 154 -9.18 7.59 31.69
C ASN A 154 -7.80 6.98 31.96
N THR A 155 -7.12 7.43 33.02
CA THR A 155 -5.73 7.02 33.33
C THR A 155 -5.54 5.52 33.52
N GLN A 156 -6.60 4.78 33.87
CA GLN A 156 -6.59 3.33 34.09
C GLN A 156 -7.27 2.52 32.96
N PHE A 157 -7.42 3.11 31.77
CA PHE A 157 -8.02 2.45 30.61
C PHE A 157 -7.42 1.04 30.36
N PRO A 158 -8.23 -0.01 30.18
CA PRO A 158 -9.68 -0.02 29.93
C PRO A 158 -10.58 -0.08 31.18
N THR A 159 -10.02 -0.07 32.38
CA THR A 159 -10.82 -0.11 33.61
C THR A 159 -11.45 1.25 33.91
N ASN A 160 -12.70 1.25 34.40
CA ASN A 160 -13.46 2.47 34.73
C ASN A 160 -13.59 3.48 33.57
N MET A 161 -13.60 3.00 32.33
CA MET A 161 -13.69 3.85 31.14
C MET A 161 -15.08 4.48 30.95
N VAL A 162 -15.10 5.75 30.58
CA VAL A 162 -16.31 6.43 30.09
C VAL A 162 -16.31 6.45 28.57
N LEU A 163 -17.29 5.81 27.95
CA LEU A 163 -17.31 5.61 26.48
C LEU A 163 -17.40 6.93 25.69
N SER A 164 -18.08 7.95 26.22
CA SER A 164 -18.21 9.26 25.56
C SER A 164 -16.87 9.97 25.38
N ASP A 165 -15.90 9.69 26.27
CA ASP A 165 -14.58 10.32 26.25
C ASP A 165 -13.62 9.70 25.25
N MET A 166 -13.98 8.54 24.68
CA MET A 166 -13.11 7.77 23.78
C MET A 166 -13.43 7.98 22.30
N MET A 167 -14.43 8.79 21.95
CA MET A 167 -14.92 8.92 20.57
C MET A 167 -13.80 9.26 19.57
N SER A 168 -12.88 10.15 19.95
CA SER A 168 -11.74 10.54 19.11
C SER A 168 -10.77 9.38 18.86
N GLY A 169 -10.39 8.62 19.89
CA GLY A 169 -9.54 7.45 19.74
C GLY A 169 -10.22 6.31 18.96
N VAL A 170 -11.54 6.15 19.11
CA VAL A 170 -12.34 5.17 18.34
C VAL A 170 -12.37 5.52 16.85
N LEU A 171 -12.44 6.80 16.48
CA LEU A 171 -12.36 7.21 15.08
C LEU A 171 -11.00 6.86 14.47
N ILE A 172 -9.91 7.08 15.20
CA ILE A 172 -8.55 6.81 14.72
C ILE A 172 -8.33 5.31 14.53
N ILE A 173 -8.77 4.45 15.46
CA ILE A 173 -8.64 2.99 15.29
C ILE A 173 -9.44 2.49 14.06
N LEU A 174 -10.63 3.05 13.79
CA LEU A 174 -11.39 2.71 12.59
C LEU A 174 -10.64 3.09 11.31
N VAL A 175 -10.02 4.27 11.27
CA VAL A 175 -9.18 4.71 10.15
C VAL A 175 -7.98 3.78 9.96
N ILE A 176 -7.30 3.40 11.04
CA ILE A 176 -6.16 2.46 10.99
C ILE A 176 -6.60 1.09 10.48
N LEU A 177 -7.74 0.56 10.96
CA LEU A 177 -8.29 -0.71 10.48
C LEU A 177 -8.68 -0.63 8.99
N PHE A 178 -9.26 0.48 8.56
CA PHE A 178 -9.60 0.71 7.15
C PHE A 178 -8.35 0.69 6.26
N PHE A 179 -7.29 1.43 6.61
CA PHE A 179 -6.05 1.43 5.85
C PHE A 179 -5.31 0.10 5.91
N THR A 180 -5.36 -0.61 7.04
CA THR A 180 -4.82 -1.98 7.15
C THR A 180 -5.55 -2.90 6.16
N TYR A 181 -6.89 -2.86 6.14
CA TYR A 181 -7.68 -3.68 5.24
C TYR A 181 -7.35 -3.37 3.78
N PHE A 182 -7.27 -2.09 3.42
CA PHE A 182 -6.87 -1.67 2.07
C PHE A 182 -5.47 -2.19 1.71
N PHE A 183 -4.51 -2.08 2.62
CA PHE A 183 -3.16 -2.58 2.43
C PHE A 183 -3.13 -4.11 2.25
N TRP A 184 -3.81 -4.85 3.12
CA TRP A 184 -3.98 -6.31 3.00
C TRP A 184 -4.51 -6.65 1.61
N LYS A 185 -5.61 -6.01 1.21
CA LYS A 185 -6.28 -6.25 -0.06
C LYS A 185 -5.39 -5.94 -1.26
N ALA A 186 -4.68 -4.81 -1.24
CA ALA A 186 -3.77 -4.41 -2.31
C ALA A 186 -2.67 -5.46 -2.54
N VAL A 187 -2.07 -5.98 -1.46
CA VAL A 187 -1.01 -7.01 -1.56
C VAL A 187 -1.55 -8.32 -2.13
N ILE A 188 -2.71 -8.78 -1.66
CA ILE A 188 -3.34 -10.01 -2.16
C ILE A 188 -3.67 -9.90 -3.65
N GLU A 189 -4.32 -8.81 -4.06
CA GLU A 189 -4.74 -8.59 -5.45
C GLU A 189 -3.54 -8.45 -6.38
N THR A 190 -2.50 -7.71 -5.96
CA THR A 190 -1.27 -7.57 -6.76
C THR A 190 -0.57 -8.92 -6.93
N ARG A 191 -0.54 -9.75 -5.88
CA ARG A 191 0.03 -11.11 -5.97
C ARG A 191 -0.79 -12.00 -6.88
N ASP A 192 -2.13 -11.97 -6.80
CA ASP A 192 -2.98 -12.79 -7.66
C ASP A 192 -2.79 -12.39 -9.13
N LEU A 193 -2.68 -11.10 -9.42
CA LEU A 193 -2.36 -10.59 -10.75
C LEU A 193 -0.96 -11.01 -11.22
N HIS A 194 0.05 -10.95 -10.35
CA HIS A 194 1.41 -11.40 -10.66
C HIS A 194 1.44 -12.88 -11.09
N VAL A 195 0.73 -13.75 -10.37
CA VAL A 195 0.65 -15.18 -10.72
C VAL A 195 -0.07 -15.38 -12.06
N GLN A 196 -1.14 -14.62 -12.33
CA GLN A 196 -1.87 -14.70 -13.59
C GLN A 196 -1.06 -14.21 -14.80
N ILE A 197 -0.12 -13.27 -14.61
CA ILE A 197 0.71 -12.75 -15.71
C ILE A 197 1.94 -13.63 -15.94
N HIS A 198 2.64 -14.02 -14.87
CA HIS A 198 3.96 -14.65 -14.98
C HIS A 198 3.94 -16.17 -14.89
N HIS A 199 2.87 -16.77 -14.36
CA HIS A 199 2.74 -18.21 -14.15
C HIS A 199 1.46 -18.77 -14.80
N VAL A 200 0.97 -18.12 -15.85
CA VAL A 200 -0.18 -18.62 -16.61
C VAL A 200 0.16 -19.96 -17.26
N HIS A 201 -0.73 -20.93 -17.09
CA HIS A 201 -0.61 -22.23 -17.72
C HIS A 201 -1.98 -22.71 -18.13
N GLU A 202 -2.06 -23.40 -19.28
CA GLU A 202 -3.31 -23.98 -19.79
C GLU A 202 -3.93 -25.01 -18.83
N ASP A 203 -3.11 -25.68 -18.00
CA ASP A 203 -3.59 -26.60 -16.97
C ASP A 203 -3.88 -25.87 -15.65
N VAL A 204 -5.15 -25.86 -15.26
CA VAL A 204 -5.65 -25.29 -14.01
C VAL A 204 -4.94 -25.85 -12.77
N ARG A 205 -4.47 -27.11 -12.80
CA ARG A 205 -3.80 -27.74 -11.66
C ARG A 205 -2.40 -27.17 -11.42
N VAL A 206 -1.70 -26.84 -12.50
CA VAL A 206 -0.38 -26.20 -12.43
C VAL A 206 -0.55 -24.78 -11.90
N MET A 207 -1.54 -24.04 -12.41
CA MET A 207 -1.88 -22.71 -11.90
C MET A 207 -2.25 -22.73 -10.41
N GLU A 208 -3.07 -23.68 -9.95
CA GLU A 208 -3.39 -23.83 -8.52
C GLU A 208 -2.16 -24.15 -7.66
N LYS A 209 -1.20 -24.88 -8.21
CA LYS A 209 0.06 -25.16 -7.51
C LYS A 209 0.89 -23.89 -7.36
N GLU A 210 1.02 -23.09 -8.42
CA GLU A 210 1.76 -21.81 -8.35
C GLU A 210 1.07 -20.76 -7.46
N MET A 211 -0.28 -20.73 -7.45
CA MET A 211 -1.08 -19.96 -6.49
C MET A 211 -0.82 -20.38 -5.03
N ARG A 212 -0.62 -21.69 -4.79
CA ARG A 212 -0.26 -22.21 -3.47
C ARG A 212 1.16 -21.87 -3.07
N GLU A 213 2.12 -21.92 -4.00
CA GLU A 213 3.50 -21.51 -3.75
C GLU A 213 3.59 -20.02 -3.36
N HIS A 214 2.75 -19.17 -3.96
CA HIS A 214 2.63 -17.75 -3.63
C HIS A 214 1.55 -17.45 -2.58
N SER A 215 1.33 -18.35 -1.62
CA SER A 215 0.35 -18.08 -0.56
C SER A 215 0.81 -16.95 0.37
N LEU A 216 -0.14 -16.09 0.73
CA LEU A 216 0.03 -14.94 1.61
C LEU A 216 -0.71 -15.10 2.95
N VAL A 217 -1.11 -16.32 3.31
CA VAL A 217 -1.86 -16.56 4.55
C VAL A 217 -0.96 -16.32 5.77
N GLY A 218 0.29 -16.79 5.73
CA GLY A 218 1.31 -16.52 6.73
C GLY A 218 1.64 -15.04 6.83
N TRP A 219 1.77 -14.35 5.69
CA TRP A 219 1.98 -12.90 5.68
C TRP A 219 0.81 -12.12 6.30
N GLY A 220 -0.44 -12.48 5.95
CA GLY A 220 -1.63 -11.87 6.56
C GLY A 220 -1.66 -12.07 8.08
N SER A 221 -1.22 -13.25 8.56
CA SER A 221 -1.09 -13.48 10.01
C SER A 221 -0.01 -12.62 10.66
N LEU A 222 1.11 -12.35 9.97
CA LEU A 222 2.13 -11.40 10.45
C LEU A 222 1.57 -9.98 10.53
N LEU A 223 0.67 -9.59 9.63
CA LEU A 223 0.06 -8.26 9.63
C LEU A 223 -0.84 -8.07 10.84
N VAL A 224 -1.67 -9.07 11.15
CA VAL A 224 -2.49 -9.09 12.37
C VAL A 224 -1.60 -9.08 13.61
N PHE A 225 -0.54 -9.90 13.63
CA PHE A 225 0.39 -9.97 14.74
C PHE A 225 1.12 -8.64 14.97
N TRP A 226 1.53 -7.96 13.91
CA TRP A 226 2.15 -6.64 13.96
C TRP A 226 1.19 -5.59 14.51
N LEU A 227 -0.07 -5.58 14.07
CA LEU A 227 -1.09 -4.67 14.60
C LEU A 227 -1.34 -4.89 16.08
N MET A 228 -1.50 -6.15 16.51
CA MET A 228 -1.74 -6.48 17.92
C MET A 228 -0.55 -6.12 18.80
N THR A 229 0.68 -6.43 18.34
CA THR A 229 1.91 -6.09 19.07
C THR A 229 2.10 -4.58 19.15
N THR A 230 1.82 -3.86 18.06
CA THR A 230 1.86 -2.40 18.03
C THR A 230 0.85 -1.78 18.98
N PHE A 231 -0.40 -2.25 18.94
CA PHE A 231 -1.43 -1.80 19.86
C PHE A 231 -1.03 -2.04 21.32
N TYR A 232 -0.54 -3.23 21.64
CA TYR A 232 -0.13 -3.62 22.98
C TYR A 232 1.09 -2.81 23.47
N SER A 233 2.09 -2.60 22.62
CA SER A 233 3.25 -1.76 22.92
C SER A 233 2.82 -0.31 23.18
N SER A 234 1.97 0.25 22.31
CA SER A 234 1.44 1.60 22.49
C SER A 234 0.62 1.75 23.76
N TRP A 235 -0.26 0.79 24.02
CA TRP A 235 -1.07 0.77 25.24
C TRP A 235 -0.18 0.72 26.49
N SER A 236 0.74 -0.25 26.57
CA SER A 236 1.61 -0.41 27.74
C SER A 236 2.51 0.80 28.01
N GLY A 237 3.07 1.41 26.96
CA GLY A 237 3.92 2.60 27.11
C GLY A 237 3.14 3.81 27.63
N ILE A 238 1.96 4.06 27.09
CA ILE A 238 1.14 5.21 27.51
C ILE A 238 0.46 4.97 28.84
N HIS A 239 0.05 3.73 29.12
CA HIS A 239 -0.51 3.36 30.42
C HIS A 239 0.49 3.60 31.55
N TYR A 240 1.77 3.27 31.33
CA TYR A 240 2.85 3.59 32.28
C TYR A 240 2.95 5.12 32.55
N ILE A 241 2.91 5.95 31.50
CA ILE A 241 3.01 7.41 31.62
C ILE A 241 1.74 8.02 32.26
N ALA A 242 0.57 7.43 32.00
CA ALA A 242 -0.71 7.91 32.54
C ALA A 242 -0.81 7.71 34.06
N GLN A 243 -0.13 6.69 34.62
CA GLN A 243 -0.09 6.38 36.05
C GLN A 243 0.92 7.25 36.81
N ARG A 244 0.75 8.58 36.76
CA ARG A 244 1.71 9.58 37.26
C ARG A 244 2.14 9.42 38.72
N THR A 245 1.24 8.97 39.59
CA THR A 245 1.49 8.90 41.05
C THR A 245 2.12 7.59 41.51
N GLU A 246 1.82 6.48 40.83
CA GLU A 246 2.32 5.14 41.17
C GLU A 246 2.56 4.33 39.88
N PRO A 247 3.60 4.67 39.10
CA PRO A 247 3.83 4.03 37.82
C PRO A 247 4.33 2.59 38.03
N ASN A 248 3.61 1.62 37.48
CA ASN A 248 4.03 0.22 37.53
C ASN A 248 5.05 -0.07 36.41
N SER A 249 6.32 -0.28 36.79
CA SER A 249 7.43 -0.58 35.86
C SER A 249 7.21 -1.82 35.00
N PHE A 250 6.28 -2.72 35.37
CA PHE A 250 5.91 -3.86 34.54
C PHE A 250 5.40 -3.43 33.15
N TYR A 251 4.56 -2.40 33.08
CA TYR A 251 4.03 -1.91 31.81
C TYR A 251 5.13 -1.31 30.93
N TYR A 252 6.11 -0.65 31.54
CA TYR A 252 7.28 -0.15 30.84
C TYR A 252 8.11 -1.29 30.23
N ILE A 253 8.39 -2.35 30.99
CA ILE A 253 9.12 -3.53 30.48
C ILE A 253 8.36 -4.16 29.30
N MET A 254 7.03 -4.27 29.41
CA MET A 254 6.18 -4.80 28.34
C MET A 254 6.23 -3.92 27.08
N HIS A 255 6.26 -2.59 27.22
CA HIS A 255 6.46 -1.66 26.11
C HIS A 255 7.78 -1.92 25.39
N ILE A 256 8.89 -2.10 26.13
CA ILE A 256 10.21 -2.36 25.56
C ILE A 256 10.24 -3.70 24.81
N ILE A 257 9.80 -4.79 25.44
CA ILE A 257 9.84 -6.13 24.84
C ILE A 257 8.98 -6.18 23.57
N SER A 258 7.75 -5.68 23.66
CA SER A 258 6.85 -5.65 22.50
C SER A 258 7.38 -4.70 21.40
N GLY A 259 7.94 -3.54 21.77
CA GLY A 259 8.51 -2.59 20.84
C GLY A 259 9.71 -3.10 20.05
N LEU A 260 10.60 -3.85 20.71
CA LEU A 260 11.72 -4.54 20.05
C LEU A 260 11.26 -5.59 19.04
N LEU A 261 10.07 -6.17 19.26
CA LEU A 261 9.48 -7.15 18.35
C LEU A 261 8.83 -6.49 17.12
N ILE A 262 8.32 -5.26 17.25
CA ILE A 262 7.62 -4.57 16.14
C ILE A 262 8.54 -4.33 14.95
N VAL A 263 9.80 -3.92 15.17
CA VAL A 263 10.76 -3.60 14.09
C VAL A 263 11.05 -4.79 13.17
N PRO A 264 11.46 -5.97 13.66
CA PRO A 264 11.70 -7.12 12.78
C PRO A 264 10.42 -7.60 12.06
N VAL A 265 9.27 -7.57 12.72
CA VAL A 265 8.00 -7.94 12.07
C VAL A 265 7.61 -6.93 11.00
N PHE A 266 7.80 -5.63 11.25
CA PHE A 266 7.60 -4.57 10.25
C PHE A 266 8.47 -4.81 9.01
N MET A 267 9.75 -5.15 9.22
CA MET A 267 10.64 -5.46 8.10
C MET A 267 10.17 -6.70 7.32
N LEU A 268 9.73 -7.76 7.99
CA LEU A 268 9.17 -8.95 7.32
C LEU A 268 7.90 -8.62 6.52
N LEU A 269 7.03 -7.74 7.03
CA LEU A 269 5.80 -7.33 6.35
C LEU A 269 6.05 -6.62 5.04
N ILE A 270 7.13 -5.85 4.97
CA ILE A 270 7.50 -5.09 3.77
C ILE A 270 8.33 -5.95 2.81
N TRP A 271 9.29 -6.69 3.36
CA TRP A 271 10.22 -7.48 2.58
C TRP A 271 9.52 -8.62 1.83
N TYR A 272 8.61 -9.36 2.48
CA TYR A 272 8.05 -10.58 1.88
C TYR A 272 7.21 -10.32 0.62
N PRO A 273 6.25 -9.37 0.60
CA PRO A 273 5.52 -9.05 -0.62
C PRO A 273 6.43 -8.57 -1.75
N GLN A 274 7.41 -7.71 -1.46
CA GLN A 274 8.34 -7.25 -2.49
C GLN A 274 9.19 -8.38 -3.04
N ARG A 275 9.65 -9.30 -2.18
CA ARG A 275 10.42 -10.46 -2.61
C ARG A 275 9.62 -11.39 -3.53
N MET A 276 8.32 -11.52 -3.29
CA MET A 276 7.40 -12.32 -4.10
C MET A 276 7.00 -11.64 -5.42
N LEU A 277 6.97 -10.30 -5.45
CA LEU A 277 6.51 -9.52 -6.60
C LEU A 277 7.64 -9.03 -7.52
N GLY A 278 8.90 -9.11 -7.08
CA GLY A 278 10.05 -8.59 -7.81
C GLY A 278 10.20 -7.07 -7.70
N SER A 279 11.04 -6.47 -8.56
CA SER A 279 11.34 -5.03 -8.55
C SER A 279 10.34 -4.16 -9.31
N ASP A 280 9.57 -4.75 -10.22
CA ASP A 280 8.83 -4.01 -11.26
C ASP A 280 7.32 -3.91 -10.98
N ALA A 281 6.82 -4.63 -9.99
CA ALA A 281 5.42 -4.60 -9.62
C ALA A 281 5.04 -3.30 -8.90
N ARG A 282 3.85 -2.77 -9.17
CA ARG A 282 3.24 -1.68 -8.40
C ARG A 282 2.06 -2.22 -7.60
N ILE A 283 2.17 -2.16 -6.27
CA ILE A 283 1.13 -2.69 -5.38
C ILE A 283 -0.03 -1.71 -5.28
N SER A 284 -1.17 -2.09 -5.84
CA SER A 284 -2.40 -1.31 -5.87
C SER A 284 -3.61 -2.24 -5.86
N THR A 285 -4.75 -1.77 -5.38
CA THR A 285 -6.00 -2.53 -5.54
C THR A 285 -6.51 -2.43 -6.97
N THR A 286 -7.28 -3.42 -7.42
CA THR A 286 -7.89 -3.39 -8.76
C THR A 286 -8.74 -2.13 -8.93
N ALA A 287 -9.50 -1.73 -7.90
CA ALA A 287 -10.30 -0.52 -7.91
C ALA A 287 -9.45 0.76 -8.07
N ALA A 288 -8.27 0.83 -7.45
CA ALA A 288 -7.38 1.98 -7.60
C ALA A 288 -6.71 2.02 -8.99
N ILE A 289 -6.43 0.85 -9.59
CA ILE A 289 -5.96 0.76 -10.99
C ILE A 289 -7.07 1.23 -11.93
N THR A 290 -8.31 0.76 -11.75
CA THR A 290 -9.46 1.20 -12.54
C THR A 290 -9.70 2.70 -12.39
N ALA A 291 -9.67 3.23 -11.17
CA ALA A 291 -9.80 4.67 -10.93
C ALA A 291 -8.64 5.48 -11.56
N GLU A 292 -7.41 4.97 -11.54
CA GLU A 292 -6.28 5.61 -12.23
C GLU A 292 -6.44 5.56 -13.74
N ILE A 293 -6.98 4.47 -14.30
CA ILE A 293 -7.33 4.36 -15.72
C ILE A 293 -8.42 5.37 -16.06
N GLU A 294 -9.51 5.45 -15.28
CA GLU A 294 -10.60 6.41 -15.46
C GLU A 294 -10.12 7.86 -15.32
N MET A 295 -9.22 8.14 -14.38
CA MET A 295 -8.62 9.47 -14.20
C MET A 295 -7.64 9.84 -15.32
N LYS A 296 -6.82 8.89 -15.80
CA LYS A 296 -5.92 9.10 -16.95
C LYS A 296 -6.67 9.19 -18.28
N GLN A 297 -7.80 8.51 -18.38
CA GLN A 297 -8.76 8.62 -19.49
C GLN A 297 -9.63 9.89 -19.38
N GLY A 298 -9.29 10.83 -18.48
CA GLY A 298 -9.86 12.17 -18.44
C GLY A 298 -9.83 12.81 -19.82
N GLY A 299 -10.99 12.80 -20.48
CA GLY A 299 -11.18 13.29 -21.84
C GLY A 299 -10.37 12.51 -22.87
N LEU A 300 -10.77 11.27 -23.16
CA LEU A 300 -10.45 10.63 -24.44
C LEU A 300 -11.03 11.49 -25.58
N VAL A 301 -10.28 12.52 -25.99
CA VAL A 301 -10.42 13.09 -27.33
C VAL A 301 -9.84 12.04 -28.25
N ILE A 302 -10.67 11.07 -28.62
CA ILE A 302 -10.34 10.19 -29.72
C ILE A 302 -10.35 11.10 -30.96
N GLU A 303 -9.18 11.61 -31.35
CA GLU A 303 -8.93 12.09 -32.72
C GLU A 303 -8.95 10.88 -33.65
N GLN A 304 -10.10 10.20 -33.73
CA GLN A 304 -10.41 9.41 -34.91
C GLN A 304 -10.68 10.45 -35.97
N THR A 305 -9.78 10.57 -36.93
CA THR A 305 -9.94 11.44 -38.09
C THR A 305 -11.18 10.95 -38.83
N ALA A 306 -12.33 11.55 -38.54
CA ALA A 306 -13.53 11.32 -39.30
C ALA A 306 -13.27 11.73 -40.74
N LYS A 307 -13.79 10.95 -41.68
CA LYS A 307 -13.58 11.16 -43.10
C LYS A 307 -14.92 11.28 -43.79
N CYS A 308 -14.97 12.10 -44.83
CA CYS A 308 -16.12 12.09 -45.72
C CYS A 308 -16.22 10.71 -46.39
N PRO A 309 -17.40 10.06 -46.39
CA PRO A 309 -17.56 8.71 -46.95
C PRO A 309 -17.28 8.64 -48.47
N GLU A 310 -17.37 9.77 -49.19
CA GLU A 310 -17.23 9.81 -50.64
C GLU A 310 -15.83 10.25 -51.12
N CYS A 311 -15.21 11.22 -50.44
CA CYS A 311 -13.94 11.83 -50.88
C CYS A 311 -12.80 11.72 -49.88
N GLU A 312 -13.02 11.04 -48.74
CA GLU A 312 -12.06 10.84 -47.66
C GLU A 312 -11.48 12.12 -47.02
N GLU A 313 -12.03 13.29 -47.34
CA GLU A 313 -11.64 14.56 -46.73
C GLU A 313 -11.85 14.53 -45.21
N SER A 314 -10.89 15.06 -44.44
CA SER A 314 -10.98 15.07 -42.99
C SER A 314 -12.13 15.96 -42.49
N VAL A 315 -12.96 15.41 -41.61
CA VAL A 315 -14.08 16.08 -40.98
C VAL A 315 -13.76 16.31 -39.51
N GLU A 316 -13.95 17.54 -39.03
CA GLU A 316 -13.78 17.87 -37.61
C GLU A 316 -15.01 17.43 -36.81
N LEU A 317 -14.88 16.35 -36.03
CA LEU A 317 -15.87 15.92 -35.04
C LEU A 317 -15.16 15.33 -33.81
N LYS A 318 -15.84 15.33 -32.66
CA LYS A 318 -15.32 14.70 -31.44
C LYS A 318 -16.35 13.77 -30.85
N ARG A 319 -15.93 12.57 -30.46
CA ARG A 319 -16.77 11.61 -29.74
C ARG A 319 -16.58 11.82 -28.24
N GLU A 320 -17.68 12.08 -27.54
CA GLU A 320 -17.70 12.22 -26.09
C GLU A 320 -17.69 10.84 -25.40
N THR A 321 -17.34 10.82 -24.12
CA THR A 321 -17.17 9.58 -23.32
C THR A 321 -18.44 8.75 -23.15
N ASP A 322 -19.61 9.34 -23.34
CA ASP A 322 -20.91 8.68 -23.35
C ASP A 322 -21.27 8.07 -24.71
N GLY A 323 -20.35 8.15 -25.68
CA GLY A 323 -20.53 7.68 -27.05
C GLY A 323 -21.26 8.67 -27.96
N GLN A 324 -21.64 9.86 -27.47
CA GLN A 324 -22.32 10.87 -28.29
C GLN A 324 -21.33 11.62 -29.18
N ILE A 325 -21.82 12.09 -30.33
CA ILE A 325 -21.02 12.82 -31.31
C ILE A 325 -21.23 14.32 -31.10
N SER A 326 -20.13 15.04 -30.89
CA SER A 326 -20.10 16.50 -30.84
C SER A 326 -19.54 17.08 -32.13
N VAL A 327 -20.21 18.11 -32.63
CA VAL A 327 -19.96 18.72 -33.93
C VAL A 327 -19.72 20.23 -33.78
N PRO A 328 -18.97 20.86 -34.70
CA PRO A 328 -18.71 22.29 -34.64
C PRO A 328 -19.98 23.12 -34.86
N CYS A 329 -20.02 24.29 -34.23
CA CYS A 329 -21.14 25.23 -34.38
C CYS A 329 -21.14 25.87 -35.79
N PRO A 330 -22.29 25.97 -36.48
CA PRO A 330 -22.37 26.48 -37.86
C PRO A 330 -22.27 28.03 -37.97
N SER A 331 -22.02 28.72 -36.87
CA SER A 331 -21.96 30.19 -36.83
C SER A 331 -20.51 30.66 -36.93
N GLU A 332 -20.22 31.60 -37.83
CA GLU A 332 -18.87 32.18 -37.99
C GLU A 332 -18.34 32.84 -36.70
N SER A 333 -19.24 33.19 -35.77
CA SER A 333 -18.89 33.72 -34.45
C SER A 333 -18.47 32.66 -33.41
N CYS A 334 -18.51 31.36 -33.74
CA CYS A 334 -18.33 30.25 -32.79
C CYS A 334 -17.42 29.13 -33.34
N VAL A 335 -16.35 29.49 -34.06
CA VAL A 335 -15.48 28.57 -34.82
C VAL A 335 -14.87 27.44 -33.98
N SER A 336 -14.68 27.61 -32.67
CA SER A 336 -14.07 26.60 -31.79
C SER A 336 -15.04 25.91 -30.82
N VAL A 337 -16.36 26.13 -30.97
CA VAL A 337 -17.37 25.55 -30.07
C VAL A 337 -17.93 24.26 -30.65
N PHE A 338 -17.72 23.16 -29.92
CA PHE A 338 -18.31 21.86 -30.20
C PHE A 338 -19.51 21.61 -29.27
N GLY A 339 -20.49 20.87 -29.76
CA GLY A 339 -21.61 20.45 -28.94
C GLY A 339 -22.37 19.28 -29.53
N ILE A 340 -23.16 18.62 -28.69
CA ILE A 340 -23.94 17.44 -29.05
C ILE A 340 -24.99 17.82 -30.10
N ILE A 341 -25.12 16.98 -31.12
CA ILE A 341 -26.12 17.14 -32.19
C ILE A 341 -27.51 17.41 -31.61
N GLY A 342 -28.18 18.46 -32.10
CA GLY A 342 -29.54 18.83 -31.67
C GLY A 342 -29.62 19.72 -30.42
N THR A 343 -28.53 19.91 -29.67
CA THR A 343 -28.47 20.89 -28.57
C THR A 343 -28.29 22.32 -29.10
N ALA A 344 -28.56 23.33 -28.28
CA ALA A 344 -28.39 24.73 -28.66
C ALA A 344 -27.03 25.28 -28.17
N CYS A 345 -26.30 25.96 -29.04
CA CYS A 345 -25.05 26.61 -28.68
C CYS A 345 -25.27 27.69 -27.61
N ASN A 346 -24.43 27.70 -26.58
CA ASN A 346 -24.54 28.64 -25.46
C ASN A 346 -24.35 30.11 -25.89
N ILE A 347 -23.59 30.34 -26.97
CA ILE A 347 -23.23 31.67 -27.47
C ILE A 347 -24.23 32.15 -28.52
N CYS A 348 -24.39 31.43 -29.63
CA CYS A 348 -25.20 31.89 -30.76
C CYS A 348 -26.64 31.37 -30.76
N LYS A 349 -27.03 30.53 -29.78
CA LYS A 349 -28.36 29.92 -29.61
C LYS A 349 -28.89 29.12 -30.82
N LYS A 350 -28.06 28.91 -31.86
CA LYS A 350 -28.37 28.02 -32.99
C LYS A 350 -28.17 26.58 -32.56
N LYS A 351 -28.97 25.68 -33.14
CA LYS A 351 -28.84 24.24 -32.90
C LYS A 351 -27.61 23.68 -33.62
N PHE A 352 -26.92 22.74 -32.98
CA PHE A 352 -25.86 21.97 -33.63
C PHE A 352 -26.46 21.09 -34.74
N PRO A 353 -25.93 21.13 -35.97
CA PRO A 353 -26.49 20.43 -37.12
C PRO A 353 -26.33 18.92 -37.00
N SER A 354 -27.32 18.16 -37.46
CA SER A 354 -27.23 16.69 -37.55
C SER A 354 -26.60 16.18 -38.85
N ARG A 355 -26.39 17.08 -39.82
CA ARG A 355 -25.86 16.77 -41.14
C ARG A 355 -24.62 17.60 -41.44
N PHE A 356 -23.67 16.96 -42.12
CA PHE A 356 -22.44 17.50 -42.62
C PHE A 356 -22.55 17.72 -44.14
N GLU A 357 -22.15 18.90 -44.60
CA GLU A 357 -22.02 19.21 -46.02
C GLU A 357 -20.54 19.33 -46.36
N CYS A 358 -20.04 18.40 -47.18
CA CYS A 358 -18.63 18.40 -47.55
C CYS A 358 -18.33 19.50 -48.57
N LYS A 359 -17.37 20.38 -48.27
CA LYS A 359 -16.94 21.45 -49.19
C LYS A 359 -16.16 20.92 -50.41
N SER A 360 -15.52 19.75 -50.29
CA SER A 360 -14.72 19.16 -51.38
C SER A 360 -15.57 18.42 -52.42
N CYS A 361 -16.58 17.65 -52.01
CA CYS A 361 -17.41 16.86 -52.93
C CYS A 361 -18.90 17.27 -52.99
N GLY A 362 -19.35 18.20 -52.15
CA GLY A 362 -20.73 18.71 -52.14
C GLY A 362 -21.77 17.75 -51.59
N ILE A 363 -21.37 16.61 -50.99
CA ILE A 363 -22.30 15.64 -50.44
C ILE A 363 -22.87 16.12 -49.10
N ASN A 364 -24.18 15.90 -48.91
CA ASN A 364 -24.87 16.15 -47.65
C ASN A 364 -25.17 14.81 -46.98
N SER A 365 -24.40 14.49 -45.93
CA SER A 365 -24.48 13.21 -45.21
C SER A 365 -24.69 13.45 -43.71
N PRO A 366 -25.39 12.56 -42.98
CA PRO A 366 -25.38 12.52 -41.53
C PRO A 366 -23.95 12.48 -40.95
N TYR A 367 -23.69 13.19 -39.84
CA TYR A 367 -22.38 13.14 -39.18
C TYR A 367 -21.98 11.73 -38.70
N ILE A 368 -22.95 10.86 -38.44
CA ILE A 368 -22.72 9.48 -38.01
C ILE A 368 -22.02 8.66 -39.10
N ASP A 369 -22.29 8.96 -40.39
CA ASP A 369 -21.70 8.24 -41.53
C ASP A 369 -20.24 8.66 -41.81
N CYS A 370 -19.76 9.72 -41.14
CA CYS A 370 -18.37 10.17 -41.22
C CYS A 370 -17.47 9.49 -40.17
N VAL A 371 -18.07 8.75 -39.22
CA VAL A 371 -17.34 8.01 -38.19
C VAL A 371 -16.94 6.66 -38.75
N PRO A 372 -15.65 6.26 -38.71
CA PRO A 372 -15.25 4.95 -39.20
C PRO A 372 -15.87 3.84 -38.35
N ASP A 373 -16.43 2.82 -39.01
CA ASP A 373 -16.86 1.57 -38.39
C ASP A 373 -15.64 0.82 -37.87
N MET A 374 -15.23 1.12 -36.64
CA MET A 374 -14.31 0.28 -35.90
C MET A 374 -15.14 -0.88 -35.33
N GLU A 375 -15.15 -2.02 -36.02
CA GLU A 375 -15.56 -3.28 -35.40
C GLU A 375 -14.74 -3.45 -34.12
N ALA A 376 -15.43 -3.58 -32.98
CA ALA A 376 -14.80 -3.88 -31.71
C ALA A 376 -14.40 -5.36 -31.71
N TRP A 377 -13.14 -5.62 -32.02
CA TRP A 377 -12.42 -6.89 -31.83
C TRP A 377 -11.35 -6.71 -30.76
#